data_AF-A0A7Y0TLR6-F1
#
_entry.id   AF-A0A7Y0TLR6-F1
#
_cell.length_a   1.000
_cell.length_b   1.000
_cell.length_c   1.000
_cell.angle_alpha   90.00
_cell.angle_beta   90.00
_cell.angle_gamma   90.00
#
_symmetry.space_group_name_H-M   'P 1'
#
loop_
_entity.id
_entity.type
_entity.pdbx_description
1 polymer ?
#
loop_
_entity_poly.entity_id
_entity_poly.type
_entity_poly.pdbx_seq_one_letter_code
_entity_poly.pdbx_strand_id
1 'polypeptide(L)'
;MNFLEKLAIKLSLTKAEIYMVSILLGFLMLGVIIKNISSVEEADLLIKKVERARYRDTEVDSLIQLATVEQARVKEDVRQEVAAEQKGETIEKRPQHLITVKKVFAGTISFNKASNAQLQKIPGIGPVMAGRLITFRTEKGGKVEQFQDFLEVKGVSNKKLELLKQHFTLE
;
A
#
# COMPACT_ATOMS: atom_id res chain seq x y z
N MET A 1 -11.44 -25.05 41.16
CA MET A 1 -10.88 -23.77 41.67
C MET A 1 -10.17 -23.07 40.55
N ASN A 2 -10.62 -21.85 40.24
CA ASN A 2 -10.03 -21.01 39.20
C ASN A 2 -8.58 -20.64 39.57
N PHE A 3 -7.75 -20.33 38.58
CA PHE A 3 -6.35 -19.97 38.81
C PHE A 3 -6.21 -18.78 39.78
N LEU A 4 -7.07 -17.77 39.66
CA LEU A 4 -7.11 -16.62 40.56
C LEU A 4 -7.44 -16.99 42.00
N GLU A 5 -8.29 -18.00 42.22
CA GLU A 5 -8.62 -18.47 43.57
C GLU A 5 -7.44 -19.22 44.21
N LYS A 6 -6.71 -20.01 43.43
CA LYS A 6 -5.47 -20.65 43.89
C LYS A 6 -4.42 -19.59 44.27
N LEU A 7 -4.35 -18.52 43.50
CA LEU A 7 -3.44 -17.40 43.74
C LEU A 7 -3.83 -16.62 44.99
N ALA A 8 -5.12 -16.34 45.19
CA ALA A 8 -5.65 -15.70 46.40
C ALA A 8 -5.26 -16.49 47.66
N ILE A 9 -5.46 -17.82 47.65
CA ILE A 9 -5.10 -18.69 48.79
C ILE A 9 -3.58 -18.67 49.04
N LYS A 10 -2.78 -18.76 47.98
CA LYS A 10 -1.31 -18.82 48.08
C LYS A 10 -0.70 -17.51 48.60
N LEU A 11 -1.29 -16.37 48.25
CA LEU A 11 -0.83 -15.06 48.72
C LEU A 11 -1.53 -14.62 50.03
N SER A 12 -2.48 -15.42 50.56
CA SER A 12 -3.31 -15.06 51.71
C SER A 12 -4.15 -13.79 51.51
N LEU A 13 -4.59 -13.53 50.27
CA LEU A 13 -5.53 -12.46 49.93
C LEU A 13 -6.95 -13.01 49.78
N THR A 14 -7.94 -12.13 49.98
CA THR A 14 -9.35 -12.41 49.70
C THR A 14 -9.61 -12.51 48.19
N LYS A 15 -10.73 -13.16 47.81
CA LYS A 15 -11.15 -13.24 46.40
C LYS A 15 -11.38 -11.86 45.80
N ALA A 16 -11.94 -10.92 46.57
CA ALA A 16 -12.21 -9.57 46.08
C ALA A 16 -10.93 -8.82 45.73
N GLU A 17 -9.88 -8.95 46.55
CA GLU A 17 -8.61 -8.27 46.32
C GLU A 17 -7.88 -8.81 45.09
N ILE A 18 -7.85 -10.14 44.88
CA ILE A 18 -7.19 -10.70 43.68
C ILE A 18 -7.91 -10.27 42.39
N TYR A 19 -9.24 -10.14 42.42
CA TYR A 19 -9.98 -9.61 41.29
C TYR A 19 -9.65 -8.14 41.04
N MET A 20 -9.61 -7.30 42.07
CA MET A 20 -9.23 -5.88 41.95
C MET A 20 -7.82 -5.73 41.35
N VAL A 21 -6.86 -6.51 41.83
CA VAL A 21 -5.48 -6.50 41.31
C VAL A 21 -5.44 -7.00 39.86
N SER A 22 -6.20 -8.05 39.51
CA SER A 22 -6.25 -8.56 38.13
C SER A 22 -6.85 -7.55 37.15
N ILE A 23 -7.90 -6.83 37.56
CA ILE A 23 -8.55 -5.79 36.77
C ILE A 23 -7.59 -4.62 36.58
N LEU A 24 -6.89 -4.19 37.64
CA LEU A 24 -5.88 -3.14 37.58
C LEU A 24 -4.74 -3.49 36.62
N LEU A 25 -4.18 -4.71 36.71
CA LEU A 25 -3.17 -5.20 35.78
C LEU A 25 -3.70 -5.28 34.35
N GLY A 26 -4.97 -5.65 34.18
CA GLY A 26 -5.65 -5.67 32.89
C GLY A 26 -5.70 -4.28 32.23
N PHE A 27 -6.13 -3.25 32.96
CA PHE A 27 -6.13 -1.87 32.46
C PHE A 27 -4.71 -1.34 32.20
N LEU A 28 -3.73 -1.69 33.04
CA LEU A 28 -2.34 -1.31 32.84
C LEU A 28 -1.78 -1.94 31.56
N MET A 29 -2.00 -3.24 31.35
CA MET A 29 -1.62 -3.94 30.13
C MET A 29 -2.36 -3.38 28.91
N LEU A 30 -3.65 -3.09 29.02
CA LEU A 30 -4.44 -2.47 27.96
C LEU A 30 -3.88 -1.09 27.59
N GLY A 31 -3.50 -0.28 28.58
CA GLY A 31 -2.85 1.01 28.37
C GLY A 31 -1.50 0.90 27.64
N VAL A 32 -0.67 -0.09 28.00
CA VAL A 32 0.59 -0.37 27.29
C VAL A 32 0.34 -0.80 25.84
N ILE A 33 -0.66 -1.65 25.60
CA ILE A 33 -1.04 -2.09 24.26
C ILE A 33 -1.52 -0.89 23.42
N ILE A 34 -2.38 -0.04 23.97
CA ILE A 34 -2.85 1.19 23.30
C ILE A 34 -1.67 2.10 22.99
N LYS A 35 -0.76 2.35 23.95
CA LYS A 35 0.44 3.18 23.77
C LYS A 35 1.37 2.64 22.67
N ASN A 36 1.58 1.32 22.62
CA ASN A 36 2.41 0.70 21.60
C ASN A 36 1.79 0.86 20.19
N ILE A 37 0.46 0.77 20.09
CA ILE A 37 -0.25 0.94 18.81
C ILE A 37 -0.30 2.41 18.37
N SER A 38 -0.46 3.37 19.29
CA SER A 38 -0.54 4.81 18.98
C SER A 38 0.81 5.45 18.62
N SER A 39 1.94 4.76 18.81
CA SER A 39 3.24 5.16 18.23
C SER A 39 3.26 5.18 16.69
N VAL A 40 2.22 4.67 16.05
CA VAL A 40 2.05 4.63 14.58
C VAL A 40 1.35 5.90 14.05
N GLU A 41 0.72 6.71 14.90
CA GLU A 41 -0.14 7.83 14.45
C GLU A 41 0.64 9.12 14.11
N GLU A 42 1.84 9.30 14.68
CA GLU A 42 2.70 10.46 14.37
C GLU A 42 3.28 10.43 12.94
N ALA A 43 3.34 9.26 12.31
CA ALA A 43 3.86 9.09 10.95
C ALA A 43 2.91 9.62 9.87
N ASP A 44 1.60 9.58 10.10
CA ASP A 44 0.60 9.95 9.08
C ASP A 44 0.49 11.47 8.88
N LEU A 45 0.79 12.26 9.91
CA LEU A 45 0.74 13.73 9.82
C LEU A 45 1.91 14.30 9.00
N LEU A 46 3.08 13.67 9.07
CA LEU A 46 4.27 14.07 8.31
C LEU A 46 4.14 13.74 6.83
N ILE A 47 3.56 12.59 6.50
CA ILE A 47 3.30 12.19 5.10
C ILE A 47 2.37 13.21 4.43
N LYS A 48 1.30 13.63 5.11
CA LYS A 48 0.34 14.62 4.59
C LYS A 48 0.94 16.02 4.40
N LYS A 49 1.90 16.43 5.23
CA LYS A 49 2.63 17.71 5.08
C LYS A 49 3.65 17.67 3.94
N VAL A 50 4.38 16.57 3.78
CA VAL A 50 5.37 16.37 2.71
C VAL A 50 4.69 16.26 1.34
N GLU A 51 3.51 15.63 1.27
CA GLU A 51 2.75 15.50 0.04
C GLU A 51 2.21 16.85 -0.47
N ARG A 52 1.68 17.71 0.42
CA ARG A 52 1.28 19.09 0.04
C ARG A 52 2.46 19.97 -0.38
N ALA A 53 3.67 19.74 0.15
CA ALA A 53 4.85 20.50 -0.27
C ALA A 53 5.37 20.07 -1.65
N ARG A 54 5.08 18.82 -2.10
CA ARG A 54 5.46 18.33 -3.43
C ARG A 54 4.57 18.84 -4.56
N TYR A 55 3.33 19.19 -4.27
CA TYR A 55 2.43 19.82 -5.23
C TYR A 55 2.34 21.30 -4.88
N ARG A 56 3.32 22.09 -5.34
CA ARG A 56 3.16 23.55 -5.31
C ARG A 56 2.08 23.91 -6.33
N ASP A 57 0.88 24.20 -5.84
CA ASP A 57 -0.31 24.50 -6.64
C ASP A 57 -0.05 25.58 -7.72
N THR A 58 0.92 26.48 -7.52
CA THR A 58 1.23 27.59 -8.43
C THR A 58 1.88 27.18 -9.76
N GLU A 59 2.72 26.13 -9.77
CA GLU A 59 3.37 25.67 -11.01
C GLU A 59 2.45 24.78 -11.83
N VAL A 60 1.62 23.98 -11.16
CA VAL A 60 0.67 23.08 -11.82
C VAL A 60 -0.39 23.88 -12.57
N ASP A 61 -0.87 24.98 -11.99
CA ASP A 61 -1.87 25.85 -12.62
C ASP A 61 -1.34 26.52 -13.90
N SER A 62 -0.06 26.93 -13.88
CA SER A 62 0.61 27.50 -15.06
C SER A 62 0.77 26.48 -16.19
N LEU A 63 1.03 25.21 -15.86
CA LEU A 63 1.16 24.12 -16.83
C LEU A 63 -0.19 23.73 -17.46
N ILE A 64 -1.28 23.76 -16.68
CA ILE A 64 -2.63 23.52 -17.20
C ILE A 64 -3.04 24.67 -18.12
N GLN A 65 -2.69 25.91 -17.76
CA GLN A 65 -2.99 27.07 -18.61
C GLN A 65 -2.21 27.02 -19.94
N LEU A 66 -0.93 26.65 -19.93
CA LEU A 66 -0.16 26.46 -21.15
C LEU A 66 -0.74 25.34 -22.03
N ALA A 67 -1.07 24.19 -21.44
CA ALA A 67 -1.65 23.07 -22.18
C ALA A 67 -3.04 23.41 -22.78
N THR A 68 -3.87 24.17 -22.06
CA THR A 68 -5.19 24.59 -22.56
C THR A 68 -5.09 25.65 -23.64
N VAL A 69 -4.12 26.56 -23.56
CA VAL A 69 -3.83 27.54 -24.63
C VAL A 69 -3.31 26.84 -25.88
N GLU A 70 -2.46 25.82 -25.73
CA GLU A 70 -1.94 25.03 -26.85
C GLU A 70 -3.04 24.19 -27.51
N GLN A 71 -3.94 23.59 -26.72
CA GLN A 71 -5.14 22.93 -27.24
C GLN A 71 -6.12 23.89 -27.94
N ALA A 72 -6.20 25.15 -27.49
CA ALA A 72 -7.03 26.17 -28.14
C ALA A 72 -6.44 26.63 -29.48
N ARG A 73 -5.11 26.79 -29.57
CA ARG A 73 -4.42 27.10 -30.84
C ARG A 73 -4.54 25.95 -31.85
N VAL A 74 -4.35 24.71 -31.41
CA VAL A 74 -4.54 23.52 -32.25
C VAL A 74 -5.98 23.41 -32.77
N LYS A 75 -6.98 23.92 -32.03
CA LYS A 75 -8.39 23.92 -32.49
C LYS A 75 -8.72 25.03 -33.48
N GLU A 76 -7.98 26.14 -33.50
CA GLU A 76 -8.09 27.17 -34.54
C GLU A 76 -7.38 26.76 -35.83
N ASP A 77 -6.18 26.16 -35.73
CA ASP A 77 -5.40 25.72 -36.90
C ASP A 77 -6.09 24.56 -37.65
N VAL A 78 -6.71 23.61 -36.92
CA VAL A 78 -7.47 22.48 -37.53
C VAL A 78 -8.76 22.95 -38.22
N ARG A 79 -9.23 24.17 -37.97
CA ARG A 79 -10.45 24.71 -38.60
C ARG A 79 -10.20 25.30 -39.99
N GLN A 80 -8.94 25.57 -40.35
CA GLN A 80 -8.57 26.09 -41.67
C GLN A 80 -8.03 25.01 -42.63
N GLU A 81 -7.67 23.82 -42.15
CA GLU A 81 -7.11 22.75 -43.01
C GLU A 81 -8.13 21.71 -43.52
N VAL A 82 -9.38 21.70 -43.02
CA VAL A 82 -10.40 20.73 -43.46
C VAL A 82 -11.04 21.00 -44.84
N ALA A 83 -10.45 21.87 -45.67
CA ALA A 83 -10.95 22.16 -47.01
C ALA A 83 -10.28 21.37 -48.16
N ALA A 84 -9.26 20.54 -47.90
CA ALA A 84 -8.56 19.84 -48.99
C ALA A 84 -8.20 18.39 -48.66
N GLU A 85 -9.05 17.51 -49.19
CA GLU A 85 -8.72 16.23 -49.83
C GLU A 85 -8.29 15.00 -49.00
N GLN A 86 -8.77 13.87 -49.53
CA GLN A 86 -8.78 12.53 -48.99
C GLN A 86 -7.47 11.78 -49.28
N LYS A 87 -7.29 10.67 -48.54
CA LYS A 87 -6.65 9.39 -48.94
C LYS A 87 -5.20 9.20 -48.49
N GLY A 88 -4.96 8.16 -47.66
CA GLY A 88 -3.62 7.60 -47.45
C GLY A 88 -3.39 6.97 -46.08
N GLU A 89 -3.03 5.69 -46.12
CA GLU A 89 -2.69 4.76 -45.04
C GLU A 89 -1.58 5.17 -44.02
N THR A 90 -1.84 4.85 -42.74
CA THR A 90 -0.98 4.05 -41.82
C THR A 90 0.06 4.74 -40.91
N ILE A 91 -0.14 4.45 -39.60
CA ILE A 91 0.69 4.56 -38.36
C ILE A 91 0.87 5.94 -37.71
N GLU A 92 0.10 6.19 -36.64
CA GLU A 92 0.54 7.12 -35.60
C GLU A 92 0.22 6.64 -34.16
N LYS A 93 1.23 6.81 -33.31
CA LYS A 93 1.28 6.37 -31.91
C LYS A 93 0.59 7.40 -30.99
N ARG A 94 -0.51 6.95 -30.34
CA ARG A 94 -1.06 7.40 -29.02
C ARG A 94 -1.48 8.89 -28.89
N PRO A 95 -2.29 9.31 -27.89
CA PRO A 95 -2.87 8.57 -26.75
C PRO A 95 -4.38 8.80 -26.56
N GLN A 96 -5.13 7.78 -26.13
CA GLN A 96 -6.46 8.00 -25.56
C GLN A 96 -6.59 7.29 -24.23
N HIS A 97 -6.61 8.09 -23.17
CA HIS A 97 -7.03 7.71 -21.84
C HIS A 97 -8.55 7.62 -21.82
N LEU A 98 -9.09 6.42 -21.96
CA LEU A 98 -10.46 6.12 -21.54
C LEU A 98 -10.49 4.70 -20.96
N ILE A 99 -11.07 4.61 -19.77
CA ILE A 99 -11.34 3.39 -19.00
C ILE A 99 -10.09 2.83 -18.31
N THR A 100 -9.98 3.06 -16.99
CA THR A 100 -9.17 2.26 -16.07
C THR A 100 -9.68 0.82 -16.05
N VAL A 101 -9.46 0.10 -17.15
CA VAL A 101 -9.47 -1.35 -17.13
C VAL A 101 -8.32 -1.72 -16.22
N LYS A 102 -8.65 -2.21 -15.03
CA LYS A 102 -7.74 -2.90 -14.12
C LYS A 102 -7.02 -3.96 -14.95
N LYS A 103 -5.86 -3.62 -15.51
CA LYS A 103 -5.08 -4.50 -16.37
C LYS A 103 -4.56 -5.58 -15.44
N VAL A 104 -5.29 -6.69 -15.38
CA VAL A 104 -4.89 -7.89 -14.65
C VAL A 104 -3.54 -8.28 -15.23
N PHE A 105 -2.49 -8.12 -14.44
CA PHE A 105 -1.15 -8.45 -14.86
C PHE A 105 -1.08 -9.97 -15.03
N ALA A 106 -1.04 -10.44 -16.27
CA ALA A 106 -1.01 -11.86 -16.63
C ALA A 106 0.43 -12.43 -16.70
N GLY A 107 1.42 -11.66 -16.26
CA GLY A 107 2.83 -12.08 -16.23
C GLY A 107 3.30 -12.45 -14.83
N THR A 108 4.53 -12.95 -14.77
CA THR A 108 5.26 -13.23 -13.52
C THR A 108 6.22 -12.08 -13.23
N ILE A 109 6.32 -11.66 -11.97
CA ILE A 109 7.21 -10.59 -11.52
C ILE A 109 8.29 -11.17 -10.60
N SER A 110 9.57 -10.85 -10.83
CA SER A 110 10.63 -11.16 -9.85
C SER A 110 10.39 -10.34 -8.58
N PHE A 111 10.13 -11.03 -7.46
CA PHE A 111 9.89 -10.39 -6.17
C PHE A 111 11.13 -9.63 -5.67
N ASN A 112 12.31 -10.21 -5.84
CA ASN A 112 13.56 -9.64 -5.34
C ASN A 112 13.92 -8.32 -6.05
N LYS A 113 13.46 -8.12 -7.29
CA LYS A 113 13.68 -6.90 -8.09
C LYS A 113 12.46 -5.99 -8.20
N ALA A 114 11.28 -6.46 -7.78
CA ALA A 114 10.03 -5.71 -7.93
C ALA A 114 10.06 -4.39 -7.15
N SER A 115 9.52 -3.35 -7.79
CA SER A 115 9.18 -2.08 -7.15
C SER A 115 7.79 -2.13 -6.51
N ASN A 116 7.50 -1.18 -5.61
CA ASN A 116 6.21 -1.11 -4.92
C ASN A 116 5.03 -1.06 -5.92
N ALA A 117 5.14 -0.22 -6.94
CA ALA A 117 4.11 -0.08 -7.98
C ALA A 117 3.94 -1.36 -8.84
N GLN A 118 4.99 -2.18 -8.99
CA GLN A 118 4.90 -3.47 -9.68
C GLN A 118 4.18 -4.52 -8.82
N LEU A 119 4.48 -4.58 -7.52
CA LEU A 119 3.79 -5.49 -6.59
C LEU A 119 2.29 -5.19 -6.51
N GLN A 120 1.89 -3.92 -6.55
CA GLN A 120 0.47 -3.50 -6.55
C GLN A 120 -0.34 -3.95 -7.78
N LYS A 121 0.32 -4.39 -8.86
CA LYS A 121 -0.38 -4.90 -10.06
C LYS A 121 -0.94 -6.30 -9.85
N ILE A 122 -0.48 -7.01 -8.81
CA ILE A 122 -0.92 -8.37 -8.52
C ILE A 122 -2.28 -8.34 -7.82
N PRO A 123 -3.24 -9.16 -8.27
CA PRO A 123 -4.55 -9.24 -7.62
C PRO A 123 -4.41 -9.60 -6.14
N GLY A 124 -5.02 -8.80 -5.27
CA GLY A 124 -4.98 -9.01 -3.81
C GLY A 124 -3.79 -8.35 -3.10
N ILE A 125 -2.89 -7.68 -3.83
CA ILE A 125 -1.81 -6.87 -3.25
C ILE A 125 -2.14 -5.38 -3.41
N GLY A 126 -2.56 -4.75 -2.32
CA GLY A 126 -2.75 -3.29 -2.25
C GLY A 126 -1.48 -2.54 -1.81
N PRO A 127 -1.51 -1.21 -1.75
CA PRO A 127 -0.36 -0.37 -1.38
C PRO A 127 0.23 -0.74 -0.01
N VAL A 128 -0.62 -1.03 0.97
CA VAL A 128 -0.21 -1.47 2.31
C VAL A 128 0.53 -2.80 2.27
N MET A 129 0.02 -3.76 1.49
CA MET A 129 0.64 -5.09 1.37
C MET A 129 1.97 -5.02 0.61
N ALA A 130 2.02 -4.24 -0.47
CA ALA A 130 3.24 -4.00 -1.22
C ALA A 130 4.33 -3.34 -0.36
N GLY A 131 3.95 -2.40 0.51
CA GLY A 131 4.86 -1.81 1.50
C GLY A 131 5.43 -2.86 2.45
N ARG A 132 4.57 -3.70 3.06
CA ARG A 132 5.00 -4.77 3.97
C ARG A 132 5.94 -5.77 3.31
N LEU A 133 5.67 -6.13 2.07
CA LEU A 133 6.53 -7.03 1.30
C LEU A 133 7.94 -6.44 1.07
N ILE A 134 8.04 -5.15 0.80
CA ILE A 134 9.34 -4.48 0.63
C ILE A 134 10.08 -4.37 1.96
N THR A 135 9.38 -4.03 3.04
CA THR A 135 9.97 -4.02 4.39
C THR A 135 10.50 -5.40 4.74
N PHE A 136 9.69 -6.44 4.54
CA PHE A 136 10.08 -7.83 4.75
C PHE A 136 11.32 -8.24 3.94
N ARG A 137 11.36 -7.88 2.65
CA ARG A 137 12.55 -8.13 1.81
C ARG A 137 13.80 -7.49 2.40
N THR A 138 13.66 -6.28 2.95
CA THR A 138 14.76 -5.53 3.56
C THR A 138 15.21 -6.20 4.87
N GLU A 139 14.27 -6.61 5.71
CA GLU A 139 14.52 -7.34 6.97
C GLU A 139 15.22 -8.69 6.75
N LYS A 140 14.90 -9.39 5.66
CA LYS A 140 15.55 -10.66 5.26
C LYS A 140 16.93 -10.48 4.60
N GLY A 141 17.50 -9.27 4.59
CA GLY A 141 18.81 -9.01 3.98
C GLY A 141 18.76 -8.71 2.48
N GLY A 142 17.62 -8.23 1.99
CA GLY A 142 17.44 -7.73 0.62
C GLY A 142 16.96 -8.77 -0.39
N LYS A 143 16.93 -10.05 -0.02
CA LYS A 143 16.54 -11.15 -0.91
C LYS A 143 15.72 -12.18 -0.16
N VAL A 144 14.77 -12.79 -0.87
CA VAL A 144 13.96 -13.91 -0.40
C VAL A 144 14.26 -15.11 -1.29
N GLU A 145 14.58 -16.24 -0.66
CA GLU A 145 14.94 -17.50 -1.34
C GLU A 145 13.79 -18.49 -1.37
N GLN A 146 12.91 -18.45 -0.37
CA GLN A 146 11.84 -19.40 -0.22
C GLN A 146 10.48 -18.72 -0.19
N PHE A 147 9.51 -19.31 -0.88
CA PHE A 147 8.14 -18.83 -0.81
C PHE A 147 7.53 -19.00 0.59
N GLN A 148 7.97 -19.99 1.38
CA GLN A 148 7.48 -20.15 2.76
C GLN A 148 7.74 -18.90 3.62
N ASP A 149 8.83 -18.17 3.36
CA ASP A 149 9.20 -16.99 4.15
C ASP A 149 8.13 -15.89 4.09
N PHE A 150 7.33 -15.84 3.02
CA PHE A 150 6.22 -14.88 2.93
C PHE A 150 5.16 -15.06 4.02
N LEU A 151 5.08 -16.22 4.69
CA LEU A 151 4.17 -16.44 5.82
C LEU A 151 4.54 -15.59 7.06
N GLU A 152 5.79 -15.15 7.16
CA GLU A 152 6.23 -14.22 8.22
C GLU A 152 5.65 -12.82 8.01
N VAL A 153 5.23 -12.49 6.78
CA VAL A 153 4.65 -11.19 6.45
C VAL A 153 3.24 -11.07 7.02
N LYS A 154 3.05 -10.11 7.93
CA LYS A 154 1.75 -9.85 8.56
C LYS A 154 0.64 -9.64 7.53
N GLY A 155 -0.32 -10.57 7.51
CA GLY A 155 -1.49 -10.53 6.62
C GLY A 155 -1.34 -11.36 5.35
N VAL A 156 -0.25 -12.12 5.20
CA VAL A 156 -0.15 -13.25 4.27
C VAL A 156 -0.64 -14.50 4.98
N SER A 157 -1.52 -15.24 4.31
CA SER A 157 -2.05 -16.53 4.77
C SER A 157 -1.79 -17.56 3.68
N ASN A 158 -2.00 -18.86 3.94
CA ASN A 158 -1.79 -19.92 2.94
C ASN A 158 -2.48 -19.64 1.59
N LYS A 159 -3.73 -19.14 1.61
CA LYS A 159 -4.45 -18.73 0.40
C LYS A 159 -3.74 -17.61 -0.39
N LYS A 160 -3.18 -16.63 0.32
CA LYS A 160 -2.44 -15.54 -0.33
C LYS A 160 -1.09 -16.02 -0.83
N LEU A 161 -0.42 -16.89 -0.09
CA LEU A 161 0.83 -17.50 -0.51
C LEU A 161 0.68 -18.23 -1.86
N GLU A 162 -0.42 -18.96 -2.06
CA GLU A 162 -0.73 -19.60 -3.34
C GLU A 162 -0.85 -18.59 -4.49
N LEU A 163 -1.55 -17.46 -4.26
CA LEU A 163 -1.63 -16.37 -5.22
C LEU A 163 -0.24 -15.77 -5.52
N LEU A 164 0.61 -15.60 -4.49
CA LEU A 164 1.97 -15.10 -4.68
C LEU A 164 2.80 -16.07 -5.53
N LYS A 165 2.70 -17.39 -5.29
CA LYS A 165 3.41 -18.42 -6.07
C LYS A 165 3.02 -18.42 -7.55
N GLN A 166 1.79 -18.05 -7.89
CA GLN A 166 1.32 -17.98 -9.27
C GLN A 166 1.87 -16.74 -10.01
N HIS A 167 2.13 -15.66 -9.28
CA HIS A 167 2.48 -14.36 -9.86
C HIS A 167 3.92 -13.90 -9.63
N PHE A 168 4.68 -14.56 -8.74
CA PHE A 168 6.05 -14.19 -8.41
C PHE A 168 7.09 -15.25 -8.79
N THR A 169 8.27 -14.77 -9.17
CA THR A 169 9.52 -15.52 -9.23
C THR A 169 10.52 -14.96 -8.21
N LEU A 170 11.50 -15.76 -7.78
CA LEU A 170 12.51 -15.38 -6.77
C LEU A 170 13.90 -15.08 -7.37
N GLU A 171 13.96 -14.78 -8.68
CA GLU A 171 15.20 -14.43 -9.39
C GLU A 171 15.78 -13.05 -9.05
#